data_AF-A0A9W8FPS6-F1
#
_entry.id   AF-A0A9W8FPS6-F1
#
_cell.length_a   1.000
_cell.length_b   1.000
_cell.length_c   1.000
_cell.angle_alpha   90.00
_cell.angle_beta   90.00
_cell.angle_gamma   90.00
#
_symmetry.space_group_name_H-M   'P 1'
#
loop_
_entity.id
_entity.type
_entity.pdbx_description
1 polymer ?
#
loop_
_entity_poly.entity_id
_entity_poly.type
_entity_poly.pdbx_seq_one_letter_code
_entity_poly.pdbx_strand_id
1 'polypeptide(L)'
;MSEENTHRQSVDNKMLAVLDSVAEYRRLRDECGASFRQAFFELARAKRSAGYQWISPDLYNANPKAIATVSITGSTDDDGDGDGDCGDGMEISGVHRREADTHSCSETGSTTSNSNASSREADKDEELEDEKPRRRKASDDPLLWFGMLVPPPLKDAQKGFVASLDTLVRLAQLHHTIRCEQKELQHEMEATGV
;
A
#
# COMPACT_ATOMS: atom_id res chain seq x y z
N MET A 1 -20.06 34.57 35.97
CA MET A 1 -21.22 34.29 35.07
C MET A 1 -20.82 34.25 33.61
N SER A 2 -19.94 35.12 33.10
CA SER A 2 -19.49 35.04 31.69
C SER A 2 -18.50 33.90 31.42
N GLU A 3 -17.60 33.60 32.36
CA GLU A 3 -16.54 32.57 32.18
C GLU A 3 -17.10 31.14 32.09
N GLU A 4 -18.12 30.82 32.88
CA GLU A 4 -18.80 29.51 32.88
C GLU A 4 -19.51 29.22 31.55
N ASN A 5 -20.01 30.26 30.88
CA ASN A 5 -20.68 30.12 29.58
C ASN A 5 -19.67 29.86 28.45
N THR A 6 -18.48 30.48 28.51
CA THR A 6 -17.41 30.26 27.53
C THR A 6 -16.86 28.83 27.62
N HIS A 7 -16.70 28.28 28.83
CA HIS A 7 -16.23 26.91 29.01
C HIS A 7 -17.23 25.87 28.48
N ARG A 8 -18.52 26.05 28.79
CA ARG A 8 -19.58 25.17 28.26
C ARG A 8 -19.61 25.20 26.72
N GLN A 9 -19.42 26.37 26.13
CA GLN A 9 -19.26 26.50 24.68
C GLN A 9 -18.00 25.78 24.16
N SER A 10 -16.90 25.77 24.91
CA SER A 10 -15.68 25.04 24.52
C SER A 10 -15.91 23.52 24.45
N VAL A 11 -16.52 22.94 25.48
CA VAL A 11 -16.84 21.50 25.53
C VAL A 11 -17.82 21.12 24.42
N ASP A 12 -18.87 21.94 24.21
CA ASP A 12 -19.83 21.71 23.13
C ASP A 12 -19.16 21.75 21.75
N ASN A 13 -18.24 22.70 21.51
CA ASN A 13 -17.49 22.80 20.26
C ASN A 13 -16.57 21.59 20.02
N LYS A 14 -15.87 21.10 21.05
CA LYS A 14 -15.04 19.89 20.94
C LYS A 14 -15.89 18.64 20.71
N MET A 15 -17.06 18.53 21.36
CA MET A 15 -17.99 17.43 21.13
C MET A 15 -18.50 17.43 19.69
N LEU A 16 -18.81 18.60 19.13
CA LEU A 16 -19.16 18.74 17.72
C LEU A 16 -18.01 18.31 16.80
N ALA A 17 -16.77 18.71 17.10
CA ALA A 17 -15.60 18.30 16.33
C ALA A 17 -15.45 16.77 16.29
N VAL A 18 -15.60 16.08 17.43
CA VAL A 18 -15.57 14.61 17.49
C VAL A 18 -16.68 13.98 16.66
N LEU A 19 -17.90 14.52 16.71
CA LEU A 19 -19.02 13.99 15.95
C LEU A 19 -18.79 14.15 14.44
N ASP A 20 -18.22 15.28 14.01
CA ASP A 20 -17.85 15.51 12.61
C ASP A 20 -16.75 14.55 12.16
N SER A 21 -15.68 14.39 12.96
CA SER A 21 -14.59 13.42 12.72
C SER A 21 -15.13 11.98 12.61
N VAL A 22 -16.07 11.59 13.48
CA VAL A 22 -16.72 10.25 13.43
C VAL A 22 -17.61 10.10 12.19
N ALA A 23 -18.31 11.14 11.76
CA ALA A 23 -19.13 11.11 10.55
C ALA A 23 -18.25 10.92 9.31
N GLU A 24 -17.13 11.65 9.23
CA GLU A 24 -16.14 11.48 8.17
C GLU A 24 -15.55 10.05 8.17
N TYR A 25 -15.21 9.52 9.35
CA TYR A 25 -14.68 8.16 9.49
C TYR A 25 -15.64 7.11 8.96
N ARG A 26 -16.94 7.23 9.28
CA ARG A 26 -17.97 6.31 8.76
C ARG A 26 -18.07 6.37 7.24
N ARG A 27 -18.11 7.57 6.67
CA ARG A 27 -18.17 7.76 5.21
C ARG A 27 -16.98 7.09 4.52
N LEU A 28 -15.77 7.36 5.01
CA LEU A 28 -14.55 6.83 4.44
C LEU A 28 -14.45 5.30 4.62
N ARG A 29 -14.96 4.76 5.74
CA ARG A 29 -15.02 3.32 6.00
C ARG A 29 -15.91 2.60 5.00
N ASP A 30 -17.07 3.18 4.67
CA ASP A 30 -17.99 2.59 3.70
C ASP A 30 -17.42 2.61 2.27
N GLU A 31 -16.76 3.71 1.89
CA GLU A 31 -16.06 3.88 0.61
C GLU A 31 -14.89 2.89 0.47
N CYS A 32 -14.06 2.78 1.51
CA CYS A 32 -12.98 1.81 1.60
C CYS A 32 -13.51 0.37 1.52
N GLY A 33 -14.59 0.07 2.24
CA GLY A 33 -15.26 -1.23 2.18
C GLY A 33 -15.81 -1.57 0.79
N ALA A 34 -16.36 -0.60 0.07
CA ALA A 34 -16.81 -0.79 -1.31
C ALA A 34 -15.66 -1.12 -2.26
N SER A 35 -14.54 -0.41 -2.11
CA SER A 35 -13.33 -0.60 -2.91
C SER A 35 -12.71 -1.98 -2.67
N PHE A 36 -12.63 -2.41 -1.40
CA PHE A 36 -12.18 -3.76 -1.06
C PHE A 36 -13.08 -4.85 -1.63
N ARG A 37 -14.41 -4.70 -1.53
CA ARG A 37 -15.35 -5.68 -2.12
C ARG A 37 -15.12 -5.85 -3.62
N GLN A 38 -14.90 -4.74 -4.34
CA GLN A 38 -14.58 -4.79 -5.76
C GLN A 38 -13.23 -5.49 -6.03
N ALA A 39 -12.19 -5.18 -5.25
CA ALA A 39 -10.88 -5.81 -5.40
C ALA A 39 -10.92 -7.32 -5.12
N PHE A 40 -11.62 -7.75 -4.06
CA PHE A 40 -11.82 -9.17 -3.76
C PHE A 40 -12.67 -9.88 -4.82
N PHE A 41 -13.64 -9.19 -5.43
CA PHE A 41 -14.41 -9.74 -6.52
C PHE A 41 -13.55 -9.98 -7.77
N GLU A 42 -12.72 -9.01 -8.16
CA GLU A 42 -11.79 -9.18 -9.29
C GLU A 42 -10.74 -10.26 -8.99
N LEU A 43 -10.29 -10.40 -7.74
CA LEU A 43 -9.41 -11.49 -7.33
C LEU A 43 -10.10 -12.86 -7.47
N ALA A 44 -11.36 -12.97 -7.05
CA ALA A 44 -12.14 -14.20 -7.22
C ALA A 44 -12.37 -14.52 -8.71
N ARG A 45 -12.63 -13.49 -9.53
CA ARG A 45 -12.75 -13.62 -10.99
C ARG A 45 -11.44 -14.10 -11.60
N ALA A 46 -10.30 -13.53 -11.19
CA ALA A 46 -8.98 -13.95 -11.63
C ALA A 46 -8.74 -15.43 -11.35
N LYS A 47 -9.02 -15.86 -10.10
CA LYS A 47 -8.88 -17.27 -9.69
C LYS A 47 -9.76 -18.20 -10.53
N ARG A 48 -10.99 -17.79 -10.83
CA ARG A 48 -11.90 -18.57 -11.68
C ARG A 48 -11.42 -18.64 -13.12
N SER A 49 -10.93 -17.55 -13.69
CA SER A 49 -10.45 -17.51 -15.08
C SER A 49 -9.10 -18.22 -15.27
N ALA A 50 -8.24 -18.19 -14.25
CA ALA A 50 -6.89 -18.74 -14.30
C ALA A 50 -6.87 -20.28 -14.12
N GLY A 51 -7.90 -20.85 -13.52
CA GLY A 51 -7.97 -22.29 -13.23
C GLY A 51 -7.08 -22.72 -12.04
N TYR A 52 -7.16 -24.00 -11.67
CA TYR A 52 -6.49 -24.55 -10.47
C TYR A 52 -4.95 -24.60 -10.58
N GLN A 53 -4.39 -24.51 -11.80
CA GLN A 53 -2.97 -24.76 -12.09
C GLN A 53 -2.11 -23.49 -12.18
N TRP A 54 -2.70 -22.30 -12.12
CA TRP A 54 -1.97 -21.07 -12.39
C TRP A 54 -1.01 -20.67 -11.25
N ILE A 55 -1.39 -20.93 -10.01
CA ILE A 55 -0.67 -20.45 -8.82
C ILE A 55 0.00 -21.65 -8.16
N SER A 56 1.23 -21.94 -8.57
CA SER A 56 2.08 -22.92 -7.88
C SER A 56 2.92 -22.23 -6.80
N PRO A 57 3.09 -22.83 -5.61
CA PRO A 57 3.96 -22.33 -4.56
C PRO A 57 5.40 -22.04 -5.03
N ASP A 58 5.89 -22.79 -6.02
CA ASP A 58 7.24 -22.65 -6.57
C ASP A 58 7.46 -21.38 -7.40
N LEU A 59 6.38 -20.69 -7.81
CA LEU A 59 6.45 -19.43 -8.55
C LEU A 59 6.71 -18.23 -7.63
N TYR A 60 6.50 -18.37 -6.32
CA TYR A 60 6.73 -17.30 -5.37
C TYR A 60 8.22 -17.08 -5.12
N ASN A 61 8.66 -15.82 -5.16
CA ASN A 61 9.98 -15.47 -4.67
C ASN A 61 10.00 -15.62 -3.14
N ALA A 62 10.93 -16.43 -2.61
CA ALA A 62 11.09 -16.66 -1.18
C ALA A 62 11.48 -15.39 -0.39
N ASN A 63 11.89 -14.31 -1.08
CA ASN A 63 12.20 -13.02 -0.49
C ASN A 63 11.20 -11.94 -0.96
N PRO A 64 9.96 -11.93 -0.43
CA PRO A 64 8.98 -10.91 -0.78
C PRO A 64 9.42 -9.54 -0.27
N LYS A 65 9.54 -8.56 -1.17
CA LYS A 65 9.72 -7.15 -0.80
C LYS A 65 8.36 -6.45 -0.88
N ALA A 66 8.02 -5.67 0.15
CA ALA A 66 6.83 -4.85 0.13
C ALA A 66 6.94 -3.76 -0.96
N ILE A 67 5.90 -3.66 -1.80
CA ILE A 67 5.77 -2.58 -2.80
C ILE A 67 5.34 -1.28 -2.12
N ALA A 68 4.47 -1.40 -1.12
CA ALA A 68 3.89 -0.30 -0.37
C ALA A 68 4.32 -0.41 1.10
N THR A 69 4.89 0.66 1.64
CA THR A 69 5.24 0.77 3.06
C THR A 69 4.62 2.02 3.65
N VAL A 70 4.23 1.94 4.91
CA VAL A 70 3.69 3.06 5.69
C VAL A 70 4.68 3.35 6.80
N SER A 71 5.18 4.58 6.86
CA SER A 71 6.02 5.03 7.97
C SER A 71 5.14 5.63 9.04
N ILE A 72 5.39 5.17 10.26
CA ILE A 72 4.81 5.73 11.46
C ILE A 72 5.95 6.50 12.11
N THR A 73 5.88 7.82 12.10
CA THR A 73 6.72 8.62 12.97
C THR A 73 5.95 8.79 14.27
N GLY A 74 6.54 8.35 15.38
CA GLY A 74 6.10 8.66 16.73
C GLY A 74 7.33 9.20 17.47
N SER A 75 7.23 10.39 18.07
CA SER A 75 8.26 10.91 18.95
C SER A 75 8.27 10.09 20.25
N THR A 76 8.88 8.91 20.23
CA THR A 76 9.26 8.20 21.46
C THR A 76 10.57 8.80 21.93
N ASP A 77 10.50 9.94 22.59
CA ASP A 77 11.59 10.42 23.43
C ASP A 77 11.40 9.80 24.84
N ASP A 78 12.35 8.93 25.18
CA ASP A 78 12.84 8.58 26.53
C ASP A 78 12.07 7.63 27.48
N ASP A 79 12.88 6.89 28.23
CA ASP A 79 12.58 5.83 29.18
C ASP A 79 11.71 6.28 30.39
N GLY A 80 10.54 5.67 30.58
CA GLY A 80 9.76 5.88 31.81
C GLY A 80 8.47 5.06 31.87
N ASP A 81 8.33 4.26 32.92
CA ASP A 81 7.10 3.56 33.34
C ASP A 81 6.02 4.61 33.67
N GLY A 82 5.24 5.01 32.67
CA GLY A 82 4.25 6.07 32.76
C GLY A 82 3.07 5.76 31.85
N ASP A 83 1.87 5.81 32.43
CA ASP A 83 0.58 5.62 31.77
C ASP A 83 0.50 6.39 30.46
N GLY A 84 0.13 5.69 29.37
CA GLY A 84 0.35 6.11 27.98
C GLY A 84 -0.34 7.43 27.63
N ASP A 85 0.42 8.50 27.79
CA ASP A 85 0.17 9.81 27.21
C ASP A 85 -0.01 9.66 25.70
N CYS A 86 -1.06 10.26 25.16
CA CYS A 86 -1.22 10.34 23.72
C CYS A 86 -0.28 11.43 23.24
N GLY A 87 0.99 11.05 23.09
CA GLY A 87 1.97 11.87 22.42
C GLY A 87 1.38 12.34 21.09
N ASP A 88 1.30 13.67 20.99
CA ASP A 88 0.94 14.54 19.86
C ASP A 88 1.73 14.26 18.55
N GLY A 89 2.40 13.12 18.45
CA GLY A 89 3.43 12.84 17.46
C GLY A 89 3.19 11.61 16.59
N MET A 90 2.06 10.91 16.67
CA MET A 90 1.78 9.79 15.76
C MET A 90 1.30 10.30 14.40
N GLU A 91 2.25 10.76 13.58
CA GLU A 91 1.99 11.13 12.21
C GLU A 91 2.19 9.88 11.32
N ILE A 92 1.08 9.30 10.87
CA ILE A 92 1.14 8.21 9.88
C ILE A 92 1.44 8.88 8.53
N SER A 93 2.69 8.90 8.09
CA SER A 93 3.00 9.50 6.78
C SER A 93 2.56 8.56 5.65
N GLY A 94 2.19 9.15 4.51
CA GLY A 94 1.49 8.47 3.40
C GLY A 94 2.14 7.20 2.86
N VAL A 95 1.39 6.47 2.03
CA VAL A 95 1.84 5.21 1.43
C VAL A 95 3.03 5.46 0.49
N HIS A 96 4.23 5.04 0.89
CA HIS A 96 5.41 5.06 0.03
C HIS A 96 5.37 3.85 -0.91
N ARG A 97 5.30 4.10 -2.22
CA ARG A 97 5.43 3.06 -3.23
C ARG A 97 6.85 3.08 -3.79
N ARG A 98 7.47 1.90 -3.89
CA ARG A 98 8.61 1.75 -4.80
C ARG A 98 8.07 1.69 -6.21
N GLU A 99 8.43 2.66 -7.05
CA GLU A 99 8.20 2.54 -8.48
C GLU A 99 9.04 1.35 -8.97
N ALA A 100 8.36 0.31 -9.44
CA ALA A 100 9.01 -0.73 -10.20
C ALA A 100 9.38 -0.12 -11.56
N ASP A 101 10.66 -0.14 -11.92
CA ASP A 101 11.14 0.32 -13.22
C ASP A 101 10.31 -0.35 -14.33
N THR A 102 9.44 0.44 -14.95
CA THR A 102 8.51 -0.01 -15.99
C THR A 102 9.29 -0.22 -17.28
N HIS A 103 9.87 -1.41 -17.48
CA HIS A 103 10.35 -1.79 -18.81
C HIS A 103 9.13 -2.02 -19.74
N SER A 104 8.77 -0.95 -20.45
CA SER A 104 7.82 -0.97 -21.56
C SER A 104 8.39 -1.83 -22.69
N CYS A 105 7.88 -3.06 -22.85
CA CYS A 105 8.05 -3.82 -24.08
C CYS A 105 6.95 -3.39 -25.05
N SER A 106 7.30 -2.51 -25.98
CA SER A 106 6.51 -2.19 -27.17
C SER A 106 6.31 -3.45 -28.00
N GLU A 107 5.09 -3.99 -28.03
CA GLU A 107 4.63 -4.87 -29.10
C GLU A 107 4.46 -4.05 -30.40
N THR A 108 5.37 -4.25 -31.34
CA THR A 108 5.09 -4.07 -32.77
C THR A 108 5.49 -5.35 -33.49
N GLY A 109 4.48 -6.10 -33.94
CA GLY A 109 4.64 -7.34 -34.68
C GLY A 109 4.91 -7.13 -36.18
N SER A 110 5.48 -8.19 -36.77
CA SER A 110 5.61 -8.50 -38.20
C SER A 110 6.57 -7.61 -39.02
N THR A 111 7.46 -8.14 -39.86
CA THR A 111 7.20 -9.17 -40.87
C THR A 111 8.51 -9.87 -41.29
N THR A 112 8.38 -11.16 -41.60
CA THR A 112 9.20 -12.01 -42.47
C THR A 112 10.11 -11.32 -43.50
N SER A 113 11.38 -11.75 -43.57
CA SER A 113 11.99 -12.15 -44.86
C SER A 113 13.31 -12.92 -44.67
N ASN A 114 13.39 -13.99 -45.45
CA ASN A 114 14.40 -15.02 -45.56
C ASN A 114 15.37 -14.65 -46.71
N SER A 115 16.69 -14.80 -46.54
CA SER A 115 17.63 -15.30 -47.59
C SER A 115 19.12 -15.09 -47.26
N ASN A 116 19.83 -16.21 -47.07
CA ASN A 116 21.07 -16.65 -47.73
C ASN A 116 22.32 -15.74 -47.88
N ALA A 117 23.43 -16.28 -47.32
CA ALA A 117 24.63 -16.78 -48.02
C ALA A 117 25.97 -16.02 -47.89
N SER A 118 26.97 -16.83 -47.46
CA SER A 118 28.39 -16.85 -47.90
C SER A 118 29.29 -15.73 -47.37
N SER A 119 30.53 -15.90 -46.88
CA SER A 119 31.42 -17.04 -46.63
C SER A 119 32.77 -16.50 -46.11
N ARG A 120 33.52 -17.37 -45.42
CA ARG A 120 34.99 -17.48 -45.28
C ARG A 120 35.69 -17.09 -43.96
N GLU A 121 36.51 -18.08 -43.60
CA GLU A 121 37.35 -18.42 -42.46
C GLU A 121 38.67 -17.62 -42.34
N ALA A 122 39.18 -17.52 -41.10
CA ALA A 122 40.57 -17.71 -40.61
C ALA A 122 40.70 -16.99 -39.24
N ASP A 123 40.73 -17.65 -38.07
CA ASP A 123 41.70 -18.56 -37.40
C ASP A 123 42.50 -17.83 -36.29
N LYS A 124 42.52 -18.45 -35.09
CA LYS A 124 43.32 -18.19 -33.85
C LYS A 124 43.04 -16.91 -33.04
N ASP A 125 43.09 -16.88 -31.70
CA ASP A 125 43.37 -17.84 -30.63
C ASP A 125 42.80 -17.24 -29.32
N GLU A 126 42.45 -18.12 -28.37
CA GLU A 126 42.40 -17.95 -26.91
C GLU A 126 41.86 -16.65 -26.26
N GLU A 127 40.73 -16.73 -25.54
CA GLU A 127 40.72 -16.82 -24.06
C GLU A 127 39.29 -17.02 -23.55
N LEU A 128 39.11 -17.98 -22.65
CA LEU A 128 37.85 -18.37 -22.03
C LEU A 128 37.48 -17.37 -20.91
N GLU A 129 36.63 -16.40 -21.21
CA GLU A 129 35.93 -15.63 -20.18
C GLU A 129 34.47 -16.11 -20.12
N ASP A 130 34.22 -16.87 -19.06
CA ASP A 130 32.95 -17.50 -18.66
C ASP A 130 31.92 -16.41 -18.31
N GLU A 131 31.32 -15.75 -19.32
CA GLU A 131 30.18 -14.84 -19.12
C GLU A 131 28.94 -15.65 -18.70
N LYS A 132 28.85 -15.90 -17.39
CA LYS A 132 27.60 -16.34 -16.75
C LYS A 132 26.49 -15.38 -17.18
N PRO A 133 25.37 -15.87 -17.75
CA PRO A 133 24.26 -15.00 -18.09
C PRO A 133 23.78 -14.33 -16.80
N ARG A 134 23.89 -13.00 -16.74
CA ARG A 134 23.35 -12.19 -15.64
C ARG A 134 21.89 -12.59 -15.49
N ARG A 135 21.59 -13.36 -14.44
CA ARG A 135 20.20 -13.68 -14.08
C ARG A 135 19.50 -12.34 -13.94
N ARG A 136 18.54 -12.08 -14.84
CA ARG A 136 17.69 -10.89 -14.78
C ARG A 136 17.15 -10.85 -13.34
N LYS A 137 17.37 -9.73 -12.65
CA LYS A 137 16.80 -9.54 -11.31
C LYS A 137 15.32 -9.86 -11.43
N ALA A 138 14.81 -10.80 -10.63
CA ALA A 138 13.39 -11.05 -10.56
C ALA A 138 12.73 -9.69 -10.35
N SER A 139 11.80 -9.34 -11.22
CA SER A 139 11.11 -8.06 -11.17
C SER A 139 10.55 -7.84 -9.77
N ASP A 140 10.72 -6.63 -9.25
CA ASP A 140 10.16 -6.24 -7.95
C ASP A 140 8.61 -6.20 -7.99
N ASP A 141 7.98 -6.32 -9.17
CA ASP A 141 6.54 -6.53 -9.32
C ASP A 141 6.17 -8.01 -9.07
N PRO A 142 5.38 -8.31 -8.02
CA PRO A 142 4.96 -9.67 -7.70
C PRO A 142 4.00 -10.28 -8.72
N LEU A 143 3.38 -9.48 -9.60
CA LEU A 143 2.53 -10.04 -10.66
C LEU A 143 3.33 -10.86 -11.67
N LEU A 144 4.56 -10.43 -11.95
CA LEU A 144 5.44 -11.07 -12.92
C LEU A 144 6.03 -12.39 -12.41
N TRP A 145 5.89 -12.68 -11.11
CA TRP A 145 6.24 -13.99 -10.55
C TRP A 145 5.32 -15.10 -11.10
N PHE A 146 4.10 -14.76 -11.52
CA PHE A 146 3.13 -15.71 -12.10
C PHE A 146 3.28 -15.90 -13.62
N GLY A 147 4.40 -15.48 -14.19
CA GLY A 147 4.71 -15.61 -15.62
C GLY A 147 4.42 -14.35 -16.44
N MET A 148 4.69 -14.42 -17.74
CA MET A 148 4.65 -13.26 -18.65
C MET A 148 3.25 -12.70 -18.88
N LEU A 149 2.20 -13.54 -18.79
CA LEU A 149 0.84 -13.16 -19.16
C LEU A 149 -0.09 -13.16 -17.95
N VAL A 150 -0.05 -12.09 -17.16
CA VAL A 150 -0.91 -11.93 -15.97
C VAL A 150 -2.36 -11.64 -16.39
N PRO A 151 -3.38 -12.34 -15.84
CA PRO A 151 -4.78 -12.11 -16.21
C PRO A 151 -5.20 -10.68 -15.89
N PRO A 152 -5.96 -10.00 -16.77
CA PRO A 152 -6.44 -8.64 -16.51
C PRO A 152 -7.14 -8.48 -15.14
N PRO A 153 -8.04 -9.39 -14.70
CA PRO A 153 -8.69 -9.27 -13.39
C PRO A 153 -7.70 -9.30 -12.21
N LEU A 154 -6.56 -9.96 -12.35
CA LEU A 154 -5.53 -9.99 -11.30
C LEU A 154 -4.79 -8.64 -11.21
N LYS A 155 -4.52 -8.02 -12.36
CA LYS A 155 -3.95 -6.66 -12.43
C LYS A 155 -4.93 -5.66 -11.80
N ASP A 156 -6.21 -5.80 -12.11
CA ASP A 156 -7.25 -4.90 -11.60
C ASP A 156 -7.47 -5.08 -10.09
N ALA A 157 -7.43 -6.32 -9.59
CA ALA A 157 -7.45 -6.59 -8.16
C ALA A 157 -6.27 -5.93 -7.44
N GLN A 158 -5.04 -6.09 -7.94
CA GLN A 158 -3.86 -5.43 -7.34
C GLN A 158 -4.00 -3.91 -7.31
N LYS A 159 -4.42 -3.28 -8.42
CA LYS A 159 -4.68 -1.84 -8.46
C LYS A 159 -5.74 -1.42 -7.43
N GLY A 160 -6.82 -2.18 -7.32
CA GLY A 160 -7.90 -1.94 -6.37
C GLY A 160 -7.43 -2.01 -4.91
N PHE A 161 -6.63 -3.02 -4.55
CA PHE A 161 -6.05 -3.13 -3.21
C PHE A 161 -5.07 -1.99 -2.92
N VAL A 162 -4.20 -1.66 -3.88
CA VAL A 162 -3.22 -0.58 -3.75
C VAL A 162 -3.88 0.79 -3.59
N ALA A 163 -5.01 1.04 -4.27
CA ALA A 163 -5.81 2.25 -4.06
C ALA A 163 -6.52 2.25 -2.69
N SER A 164 -7.10 1.11 -2.29
CA SER A 164 -7.78 0.97 -1.00
C SER A 164 -6.84 1.16 0.19
N LEU A 165 -5.56 0.80 0.06
CA LEU A 165 -4.55 1.04 1.10
C LEU A 165 -4.38 2.53 1.43
N ASP A 166 -4.45 3.44 0.46
CA ASP A 166 -4.38 4.89 0.73
C ASP A 166 -5.55 5.32 1.63
N THR A 167 -6.76 4.88 1.29
CA THR A 167 -7.95 5.17 2.10
C THR A 167 -7.89 4.53 3.48
N LEU A 168 -7.26 3.37 3.61
CA LEU A 168 -7.08 2.69 4.89
C LEU A 168 -6.09 3.43 5.80
N VAL A 169 -5.01 3.97 5.23
CA VAL A 169 -4.07 4.82 5.98
C VAL A 169 -4.77 6.07 6.49
N ARG A 170 -5.58 6.74 5.64
CA ARG A 170 -6.40 7.87 6.06
C ARG A 170 -7.39 7.52 7.18
N LEU A 171 -8.01 6.34 7.11
CA LEU A 171 -8.87 5.85 8.19
C LEU A 171 -8.11 5.65 9.50
N ALA A 172 -6.87 5.16 9.43
CA ALA A 172 -6.03 4.99 10.61
C ALA A 172 -5.65 6.34 11.24
N GLN A 173 -5.30 7.33 10.41
CA GLN A 173 -5.05 8.71 10.84
C GLN A 173 -6.28 9.29 11.53
N LEU A 174 -7.44 9.24 10.88
CA LEU A 174 -8.67 9.81 11.43
C LEU A 174 -9.14 9.09 12.70
N HIS A 175 -8.97 7.75 12.76
CA HIS A 175 -9.23 7.01 13.98
C HIS A 175 -8.30 7.44 15.12
N HIS A 176 -7.03 7.75 14.82
CA HIS A 176 -6.12 8.32 15.81
C HIS A 176 -6.57 9.71 16.28
N THR A 177 -6.92 10.61 15.36
CA THR A 177 -7.47 11.94 15.68
C THR A 177 -8.68 11.85 16.61
N ILE A 178 -9.66 11.01 16.29
CA ILE A 178 -10.86 10.80 17.14
C ILE A 178 -10.46 10.35 18.55
N ARG A 179 -9.46 9.47 18.67
CA ARG A 179 -8.98 9.00 19.98
C ARG A 179 -8.31 10.11 20.79
N CYS A 180 -7.55 10.98 20.14
CA CYS A 180 -6.93 12.13 20.79
C CYS A 180 -7.99 13.13 21.27
N GLU A 181 -8.92 13.53 20.37
CA GLU A 181 -10.01 14.45 20.70
C GLU A 181 -10.89 13.91 21.85
N GLN A 182 -11.17 12.60 21.85
CA GLN A 182 -11.91 11.95 22.93
C GLN A 182 -11.19 12.03 24.28
N LYS A 183 -9.86 11.85 24.30
CA LYS A 183 -9.07 11.97 25.51
C LYS A 183 -9.02 13.40 26.04
N GLU A 184 -8.86 14.38 25.15
CA GLU A 184 -8.91 15.79 25.54
C GLU A 184 -10.27 16.16 26.16
N LEU A 185 -11.36 15.71 25.55
CA LEU A 185 -12.70 15.88 26.09
C LEU A 185 -12.85 15.23 27.48
N GLN A 186 -12.36 14.01 27.66
CA GLN A 186 -12.39 13.33 28.96
C GLN A 186 -11.59 14.10 30.01
N HIS A 187 -10.40 14.57 29.68
CA HIS A 187 -9.57 15.35 30.60
C HIS A 187 -10.23 16.70 30.97
N GLU A 188 -10.85 17.40 30.02
CA GLU A 188 -11.60 18.63 30.32
C GLU A 188 -12.85 18.37 31.17
N MET A 189 -13.52 17.22 30.98
CA MET A 189 -14.65 16.80 31.82
C MET A 189 -14.20 16.44 33.24
N GLU A 190 -13.10 15.69 33.39
CA GLU A 190 -12.53 15.29 34.70
C GLU A 190 -11.96 16.49 35.47
N ALA A 191 -11.27 17.41 34.79
CA ALA A 191 -10.81 18.67 35.37
C ALA A 191 -11.98 19.56 35.86
N THR A 192 -13.19 19.35 35.34
CA THR A 192 -14.39 20.07 35.73
C THR A 192 -15.12 19.43 36.93
N GLY A 193 -14.72 18.23 37.37
CA GLY A 193 -15.23 17.63 38.61
C GLY A 193 -16.75 17.50 38.67
N VAL A 194 -17.31 16.65 37.78
CA VAL A 194 -18.63 16.04 37.96
C VAL A 194 -18.46 14.58 38.31
#